data_AF-F0YRS6-F1
#
_entry.id   AF-F0YRS6-F1
#
_cell.length_a   1.000
_cell.length_b   1.000
_cell.length_c   1.000
_cell.angle_alpha   90.00
_cell.angle_beta   90.00
_cell.angle_gamma   90.00
#
_symmetry.space_group_name_H-M   'P 1'
#
loop_
_entity.id
_entity.type
_entity.pdbx_description
1 polymer ?
#
loop_
_entity_poly.entity_id
_entity_poly.type
_entity_poly.pdbx_seq_one_letter_code
_entity_poly.pdbx_strand_id
1 'polypeptide(L)'
;MHQVFCLMDTDDGGTIAMTEIESLMQLVGVDVSIEELEDLISEVDTDGSGELEKDEFVEMMSHKPKPPNSMQEVLRCFRLLAGKNALGYGKIDHQVLISQMTKIGRDPMTVDEARKLTRQLEPLKDGTINYERYVLMTL
;
A
#
# COMPACT_ATOMS: atom_id res chain seq x y z
N MET A 1 3.81 18.56 1.38
CA MET A 1 3.09 18.36 2.65
C MET A 1 2.11 19.50 2.91
N HIS A 2 2.55 20.76 2.99
CA HIS A 2 1.66 21.90 3.26
C HIS A 2 0.48 22.04 2.26
N GLN A 3 0.72 21.80 0.98
CA GLN A 3 -0.33 21.86 -0.05
C GLN A 3 -1.36 20.73 0.03
N VAL A 4 -1.00 19.58 0.62
CA VAL A 4 -1.95 18.47 0.81
C VAL A 4 -2.80 18.74 2.05
N PHE A 5 -2.17 19.24 3.11
CA PHE A 5 -2.87 19.69 4.31
C PHE A 5 -3.93 20.76 3.97
N CYS A 6 -3.56 21.83 3.26
CA CYS A 6 -4.53 22.86 2.82
C CYS A 6 -5.56 22.38 1.79
N LEU A 7 -5.39 21.18 1.23
CA LEU A 7 -6.37 20.58 0.31
C LEU A 7 -7.34 19.67 1.07
N MET A 8 -6.97 19.24 2.27
CA MET A 8 -7.79 18.42 3.16
C MET A 8 -8.55 19.28 4.17
N ASP A 9 -7.89 20.27 4.75
CA ASP A 9 -8.47 21.30 5.62
C ASP A 9 -9.36 22.22 4.76
N THR A 10 -10.62 21.82 4.60
CA THR A 10 -11.59 22.47 3.70
C THR A 10 -12.36 23.57 4.40
N ASP A 11 -12.42 23.54 5.72
CA ASP A 11 -13.02 24.59 6.54
C ASP A 11 -12.02 25.65 7.03
N ASP A 12 -10.72 25.48 6.71
CA ASP A 12 -9.61 26.35 7.11
C ASP A 12 -9.50 26.45 8.65
N GLY A 13 -9.90 25.36 9.32
CA GLY A 13 -9.91 25.19 10.78
C GLY A 13 -8.53 25.00 11.38
N GLY A 14 -7.53 24.63 10.57
CA GLY A 14 -6.16 24.36 11.01
C GLY A 14 -5.95 22.96 11.59
N THR A 15 -6.98 22.14 11.59
CA THR A 15 -7.00 20.70 11.94
C THR A 15 -7.70 19.94 10.81
N ILE A 16 -7.46 18.64 10.69
CA ILE A 16 -8.15 17.79 9.71
C ILE A 16 -9.11 16.87 10.47
N ALA A 17 -10.39 17.05 10.26
CA ALA A 17 -11.41 16.19 10.84
C ALA A 17 -11.51 14.84 10.10
N MET A 18 -12.00 13.82 10.79
CA MET A 18 -12.18 12.48 10.20
C MET A 18 -13.01 12.49 8.91
N THR A 19 -14.04 13.34 8.84
CA THR A 19 -14.89 13.53 7.65
C THR A 19 -14.14 14.10 6.45
N GLU A 20 -13.10 14.89 6.69
CA GLU A 20 -12.26 15.47 5.64
C GLU A 20 -11.28 14.45 5.07
N ILE A 21 -10.76 13.55 5.93
CA ILE A 21 -9.95 12.42 5.48
C ILE A 21 -10.79 11.44 4.67
N GLU A 22 -12.00 11.12 5.11
CA GLU A 22 -12.94 10.28 4.35
C GLU A 22 -13.19 10.86 2.95
N SER A 23 -13.43 12.17 2.89
CA SER A 23 -13.65 12.88 1.62
C SER A 23 -12.43 12.83 0.71
N LEU A 24 -11.21 12.97 1.27
CA LEU A 24 -9.98 12.80 0.49
C LEU A 24 -9.82 11.36 -0.02
N MET A 25 -10.06 10.36 0.82
CA MET A 25 -9.90 8.96 0.43
C MET A 25 -10.81 8.61 -0.75
N GLN A 26 -12.06 9.10 -0.72
CA GLN A 26 -12.98 9.02 -1.86
C GLN A 26 -12.46 9.77 -3.10
N LEU A 27 -11.88 10.96 -2.93
CA LEU A 27 -11.31 11.76 -4.03
C LEU A 27 -10.09 11.09 -4.69
N VAL A 28 -9.23 10.46 -3.88
CA VAL A 28 -8.01 9.76 -4.33
C VAL A 28 -8.35 8.38 -4.91
N GLY A 29 -9.56 7.88 -4.65
CA GLY A 29 -10.04 6.57 -5.13
C GLY A 29 -9.48 5.41 -4.32
N VAL A 30 -9.20 5.64 -3.03
CA VAL A 30 -8.83 4.61 -2.07
C VAL A 30 -10.04 4.37 -1.18
N ASP A 31 -10.54 3.13 -1.17
CA ASP A 31 -11.55 2.70 -0.20
C ASP A 31 -10.81 2.33 1.09
N VAL A 32 -10.98 3.15 2.13
CA VAL A 32 -10.49 2.89 3.49
C VAL A 32 -11.72 2.68 4.36
N SER A 33 -11.74 1.60 5.14
CA SER A 33 -12.85 1.38 6.07
C SER A 33 -12.82 2.39 7.23
N ILE A 34 -13.98 2.66 7.83
CA ILE A 34 -14.07 3.56 8.99
C ILE A 34 -13.16 3.07 10.12
N GLU A 35 -13.11 1.75 10.35
CA GLU A 35 -12.26 1.14 11.37
C GLU A 35 -10.77 1.36 11.09
N GLU A 36 -10.32 1.20 9.84
CA GLU A 36 -8.93 1.50 9.45
C GLU A 36 -8.59 2.98 9.59
N LEU A 37 -9.56 3.87 9.34
CA LEU A 37 -9.37 5.30 9.49
C LEU A 37 -9.28 5.71 10.97
N GLU A 38 -10.11 5.12 11.84
CA GLU A 38 -10.03 5.31 13.30
C GLU A 38 -8.69 4.81 13.85
N ASP A 39 -8.25 3.62 13.42
CA ASP A 39 -6.93 3.09 13.80
C ASP A 39 -5.82 4.03 13.36
N LEU A 40 -5.87 4.51 12.10
CA LEU A 40 -4.86 5.39 11.53
C LEU A 40 -4.80 6.74 12.26
N ILE A 41 -5.94 7.32 12.61
CA ILE A 41 -6.00 8.56 13.40
C ILE A 41 -5.47 8.30 14.80
N SER A 42 -5.90 7.22 15.46
CA SER A 42 -5.49 6.91 16.84
C SER A 42 -3.99 6.65 17.00
N GLU A 43 -3.29 6.24 15.93
CA GLU A 43 -1.85 6.02 15.94
C GLU A 43 -1.04 7.33 15.92
N VAL A 44 -1.62 8.43 15.45
CA VAL A 44 -0.94 9.73 15.28
C VAL A 44 -1.55 10.87 16.07
N ASP A 45 -2.81 10.74 16.49
CA ASP A 45 -3.48 11.61 17.46
C ASP A 45 -2.87 11.38 18.85
N THR A 46 -1.78 12.08 19.11
CA THR A 46 -1.00 11.94 20.34
C THR A 46 -1.57 12.76 21.48
N ASP A 47 -2.33 13.81 21.15
CA ASP A 47 -2.95 14.70 22.11
C ASP A 47 -4.38 14.30 22.49
N GLY A 48 -4.97 13.36 21.73
CA GLY A 48 -6.29 12.80 21.97
C GLY A 48 -7.41 13.78 21.61
N SER A 49 -7.14 14.73 20.71
CA SER A 49 -8.11 15.73 20.25
C SER A 49 -9.21 15.10 19.38
N GLY A 50 -8.93 13.96 18.75
CA GLY A 50 -9.80 13.33 17.75
C GLY A 50 -9.75 14.01 16.38
N GLU A 51 -8.88 15.00 16.20
CA GLU A 51 -8.64 15.71 14.94
C GLU A 51 -7.14 15.70 14.64
N LEU A 52 -6.75 15.66 13.37
CA LEU A 52 -5.33 15.63 13.01
C LEU A 52 -4.77 17.06 12.91
N GLU A 53 -3.91 17.42 13.86
CA GLU A 53 -3.18 18.67 13.77
C GLU A 53 -2.15 18.60 12.64
N LYS A 54 -1.66 19.76 12.20
CA LYS A 54 -0.69 19.84 11.11
C LYS A 54 0.59 19.04 11.37
N ASP A 55 1.09 19.05 12.60
CA ASP A 55 2.32 18.36 12.96
C ASP A 55 2.09 16.84 13.00
N GLU A 56 0.94 16.39 13.52
CA GLU A 56 0.51 15.00 13.53
C GLU A 56 0.22 14.48 12.12
N PHE A 57 -0.38 15.30 11.24
CA PHE A 57 -0.57 14.98 9.83
C PHE A 57 0.77 14.79 9.10
N VAL A 58 1.76 15.61 9.42
CA VAL A 58 3.12 15.46 8.87
C VAL A 58 3.77 14.18 9.39
N GLU A 59 3.56 13.83 10.66
CA GLU A 59 4.04 12.59 11.26
C GLU A 59 3.36 11.37 10.62
N MET A 60 2.04 11.40 10.44
CA MET A 60 1.23 10.40 9.73
C MET A 60 1.71 10.18 8.29
N MET A 61 1.87 11.27 7.53
CA MET A 61 2.34 11.18 6.14
C MET A 61 3.82 10.77 6.05
N SER A 62 4.59 10.96 7.13
CA SER A 62 5.97 10.49 7.26
C SER A 62 6.03 9.01 7.66
N HIS A 63 5.11 8.56 8.53
CA HIS A 63 4.76 7.18 8.82
C HIS A 63 3.86 6.65 7.72
N LYS A 64 4.38 6.69 6.48
CA LYS A 64 3.69 6.25 5.27
C LYS A 64 2.81 5.04 5.55
N PRO A 65 1.48 5.13 5.42
CA PRO A 65 0.74 3.96 4.99
C PRO A 65 1.36 3.60 3.65
N LYS A 66 2.19 2.55 3.63
CA LYS A 66 2.59 1.92 2.38
C LYS A 66 1.27 1.70 1.66
N PRO A 67 1.08 2.22 0.44
CA PRO A 67 -0.15 1.95 -0.25
C PRO A 67 -0.32 0.43 -0.22
N PRO A 68 -1.45 -0.08 0.31
CA PRO A 68 -1.76 -1.48 0.10
C PRO A 68 -1.62 -1.65 -1.39
N ASN A 69 -0.83 -2.62 -1.83
CA ASN A 69 -0.53 -2.84 -3.26
C ASN A 69 0.63 -2.03 -3.87
N SER A 70 1.64 -1.61 -3.11
CA SER A 70 2.89 -1.12 -3.73
C SER A 70 3.69 -2.25 -4.40
N MET A 71 4.42 -1.93 -5.48
CA MET A 71 5.35 -2.86 -6.14
C MET A 71 6.34 -3.50 -5.16
N GLN A 72 6.65 -2.83 -4.05
CA GLN A 72 7.53 -3.34 -3.00
C GLN A 72 7.00 -4.61 -2.33
N GLU A 73 5.68 -4.74 -2.15
CA GLU A 73 5.08 -5.96 -1.58
C GLU A 73 5.13 -7.11 -2.58
N VAL A 74 5.04 -6.81 -3.89
CA VAL A 74 5.28 -7.80 -4.95
C VAL A 74 6.71 -8.32 -4.90
N LEU A 75 7.70 -7.41 -4.76
CA LEU A 75 9.12 -7.76 -4.64
C LEU A 75 9.41 -8.56 -3.37
N ARG A 76 8.74 -8.23 -2.27
CA ARG A 76 8.82 -8.99 -1.01
C ARG A 76 8.28 -10.40 -1.19
N CYS A 77 7.15 -10.57 -1.87
CA CYS A 77 6.61 -11.88 -2.19
C CYS A 77 7.58 -12.69 -3.08
N PHE A 78 8.20 -12.07 -4.09
CA PHE A 78 9.23 -12.72 -4.89
C PHE A 78 10.40 -13.20 -4.05
N ARG A 79 10.88 -12.39 -3.10
CA ARG A 79 11.97 -12.77 -2.20
C ARG A 79 11.58 -13.96 -1.30
N LEU A 80 10.37 -13.94 -0.74
CA LEU A 80 9.87 -15.03 0.11
C LEU A 80 9.69 -16.35 -0.67
N LEU A 81 9.28 -16.26 -1.93
CA LEU A 81 9.10 -17.42 -2.80
C LEU A 81 10.43 -17.95 -3.33
N ALA A 82 11.36 -17.08 -3.69
CA ALA A 82 12.72 -17.44 -4.08
C ALA A 82 13.48 -18.14 -2.94
N GLY A 83 13.28 -17.71 -1.68
CA GLY A 83 13.90 -18.36 -0.51
C GLY A 83 13.37 -19.76 -0.20
N LYS A 84 12.15 -20.09 -0.65
CA LYS A 84 11.52 -21.41 -0.43
C LYS A 84 11.78 -22.41 -1.56
N ASN A 85 12.06 -21.94 -2.78
CA ASN A 85 12.51 -22.76 -3.90
C ASN A 85 13.99 -22.54 -4.18
N ALA A 86 14.85 -23.31 -3.50
CA ALA A 86 16.28 -23.42 -3.82
C ALA A 86 16.56 -24.14 -5.17
N LEU A 87 15.55 -24.33 -6.02
CA LEU A 87 15.63 -25.11 -7.25
C LEU A 87 14.91 -24.40 -8.39
N GLY A 88 15.63 -23.49 -9.05
CA GLY A 88 15.43 -23.26 -10.48
C GLY A 88 14.64 -22.01 -10.88
N TYR A 89 15.43 -21.02 -11.32
CA TYR A 89 15.14 -20.01 -12.33
C TYR A 89 14.19 -18.88 -11.88
N GLY A 90 14.66 -17.64 -12.05
CA GLY A 90 13.97 -16.39 -11.69
C GLY A 90 12.69 -16.09 -12.46
N LYS A 91 11.84 -17.09 -12.66
CA LYS A 91 10.51 -17.02 -13.27
C LYS A 91 9.48 -17.60 -12.31
N ILE A 92 8.30 -17.02 -12.31
CA ILE A 92 7.17 -17.49 -11.50
C ILE A 92 5.88 -17.36 -12.29
N ASP A 93 5.01 -18.36 -12.20
CA ASP A 93 3.68 -18.28 -12.80
C ASP A 93 2.87 -17.12 -12.18
N HIS A 94 2.28 -16.30 -13.03
CA HIS A 94 1.48 -15.14 -12.62
C HIS A 94 0.33 -15.51 -11.67
N GLN A 95 -0.32 -16.66 -11.86
CA GLN A 95 -1.40 -17.15 -10.98
C GLN A 95 -0.86 -17.57 -9.62
N VAL A 96 0.32 -18.20 -9.59
CA VAL A 96 0.98 -18.58 -8.34
C VAL A 96 1.35 -17.33 -7.55
N LEU A 97 1.91 -16.31 -8.22
CA LEU A 97 2.22 -15.04 -7.59
C LEU A 97 0.98 -14.40 -6.96
N ILE A 98 -0.14 -14.28 -7.71
CA ILE A 98 -1.41 -13.75 -7.17
C ILE A 98 -1.87 -14.56 -5.96
N SER A 99 -1.91 -15.89 -6.06
CA SER A 99 -2.35 -16.73 -4.94
C SER A 99 -1.46 -16.58 -3.70
N GLN A 100 -0.19 -16.23 -3.87
CA GLN A 100 0.71 -16.02 -2.75
C GLN A 100 0.54 -14.62 -2.17
N MET A 101 0.37 -13.60 -3.01
CA MET A 101 0.11 -12.22 -2.57
C MET A 101 -1.20 -12.10 -1.78
N THR A 102 -2.21 -12.90 -2.10
CA THR A 102 -3.47 -12.97 -1.35
C THR A 102 -3.38 -13.83 -0.08
N LYS A 103 -2.23 -14.47 0.19
CA LYS A 103 -2.02 -15.39 1.33
C LYS A 103 -0.87 -14.99 2.24
N ILE A 104 0.02 -14.11 1.77
CA ILE A 104 1.24 -13.70 2.47
C ILE A 104 1.03 -12.27 2.96
N GLY A 105 1.09 -12.06 4.28
CA GLY A 105 1.04 -10.72 4.89
C GLY A 105 0.18 -10.68 6.14
N ARG A 106 0.30 -9.58 6.90
CA ARG A 106 -0.66 -9.21 7.95
C ARG A 106 -1.94 -8.63 7.32
N ASP A 107 -1.79 -7.99 6.16
CA ASP A 107 -2.84 -7.47 5.28
C ASP A 107 -2.70 -8.09 3.87
N PRO A 108 -3.38 -9.22 3.61
CA PRO A 108 -3.36 -9.85 2.29
C PRO A 108 -4.13 -9.00 1.28
N MET A 109 -3.50 -8.72 0.14
CA MET A 109 -4.15 -7.99 -0.94
C MET A 109 -5.25 -8.80 -1.62
N THR A 110 -6.22 -8.10 -2.21
CA THR A 110 -7.30 -8.73 -2.96
C THR A 110 -6.79 -9.33 -4.28
N VAL A 111 -7.55 -10.27 -4.83
CA VAL A 111 -7.22 -10.93 -6.11
C VAL A 111 -7.13 -9.91 -7.25
N ASP A 112 -8.00 -8.89 -7.26
CA ASP A 112 -8.04 -7.87 -8.30
C ASP A 112 -6.85 -6.90 -8.24
N GLU A 113 -6.42 -6.54 -7.03
CA GLU A 113 -5.22 -5.70 -6.83
C GLU A 113 -3.96 -6.45 -7.22
N ALA A 114 -3.82 -7.70 -6.77
CA ALA A 114 -2.71 -8.56 -7.17
C ALA A 114 -2.67 -8.68 -8.70
N ARG A 115 -3.80 -8.93 -9.37
CA ARG A 115 -3.90 -8.96 -10.84
C ARG A 115 -3.45 -7.66 -11.49
N LYS A 116 -3.83 -6.51 -10.93
CA LYS A 116 -3.45 -5.20 -11.47
C LYS A 116 -1.94 -4.98 -11.36
N LEU A 117 -1.32 -5.45 -10.29
CA LEU A 117 0.13 -5.35 -10.08
C LEU A 117 0.91 -6.32 -10.95
N THR A 118 0.49 -7.58 -11.02
CA THR A 118 1.18 -8.59 -11.81
C THR A 118 1.08 -8.33 -13.32
N ARG A 119 0.05 -7.61 -13.78
CA ARG A 119 -0.02 -7.07 -15.15
C ARG A 119 1.05 -6.03 -15.46
N GLN A 120 1.46 -5.22 -14.47
CA GLN A 120 2.53 -4.23 -14.63
C GLN A 120 3.92 -4.86 -14.74
N LEU A 121 4.05 -6.13 -14.35
CA LEU A 121 5.29 -6.89 -14.45
C LEU A 121 5.51 -7.53 -15.83
N GLU A 122 4.71 -7.15 -16.83
CA GLU A 122 4.83 -7.58 -18.22
C GLU A 122 5.08 -9.10 -18.34
N PRO A 123 4.10 -9.94 -17.94
CA PRO A 123 4.26 -11.38 -17.98
C PRO A 123 4.63 -11.83 -19.39
N LEU A 124 5.51 -12.83 -19.45
CA LEU A 124 5.92 -13.48 -20.69
C LEU A 124 4.70 -14.14 -21.36
N LYS A 125 4.86 -14.45 -22.66
CA LYS A 125 3.81 -15.12 -23.45
C LYS A 125 3.37 -16.47 -22.88
N ASP A 126 4.18 -17.09 -22.04
CA ASP A 126 3.90 -18.35 -21.34
C ASP A 126 3.14 -18.15 -20.01
N GLY A 127 2.79 -16.91 -19.63
CA GLY A 127 2.11 -16.59 -18.38
C GLY A 127 3.03 -16.50 -17.17
N THR A 128 4.35 -16.60 -17.36
CA THR A 128 5.32 -16.47 -16.28
C THR A 128 5.92 -15.07 -16.21
N ILE A 129 6.28 -14.61 -15.01
CA ILE A 129 6.94 -13.34 -14.76
C ILE A 129 8.40 -13.60 -14.43
N ASN A 130 9.32 -12.98 -15.16
CA ASN A 130 10.74 -13.01 -14.82
C ASN A 130 11.00 -11.97 -13.71
N TYR A 131 11.14 -12.43 -12.47
CA TYR A 131 11.37 -11.59 -11.30
C TYR A 131 12.85 -11.34 -11.00
N GLU A 132 13.78 -12.03 -11.68
CA GLU A 132 15.23 -11.85 -11.49
C GLU A 132 15.67 -10.41 -11.77
N ARG A 133 15.15 -9.82 -12.85
CA ARG A 133 15.38 -8.42 -13.21
C ARG A 133 14.93 -7.45 -12.11
N TYR A 134 13.84 -7.78 -11.44
CA TYR A 134 13.21 -6.93 -10.44
C TYR A 134 13.88 -7.07 -9.06
N VAL A 135 14.36 -8.26 -8.72
CA VAL A 135 15.10 -8.50 -7.47
C VAL A 135 16.51 -7.91 -7.56
N LEU A 136 17.19 -8.03 -8.69
CA LEU A 136 18.54 -7.47 -8.90
C LEU A 136 18.55 -5.93 -8.93
N MET A 137 17.46 -5.27 -9.33
CA MET A 137 17.33 -3.81 -9.28
C MET A 137 17.15 -3.23 -7.87
N THR A 138 16.97 -4.08 -6.86
CA THR A 138 16.84 -3.66 -5.44
C THR A 138 18.11 -3.86 -4.61
N LEU A 139 19.24 -4.20 -5.26
CA LEU A 139 20.58 -4.30 -4.68
C LEU A 139 21.41 -3.05 -4.97
#